data_AF-A0A5M3MTA5-F1
#
_entry.id   AF-A0A5M3MTA5-F1
#
_cell.length_a   1.000
_cell.length_b   1.000
_cell.length_c   1.000
_cell.angle_alpha   90.00
_cell.angle_beta   90.00
_cell.angle_gamma   90.00
#
_symmetry.space_group_name_H-M   'P 1'
#
loop_
_entity.id
_entity.type
_entity.pdbx_description
1 polymer ?
#
loop_
_entity_poly.entity_id
_entity_poly.type
_entity_poly.pdbx_seq_one_letter_code
_entity_poly.pdbx_strand_id
1 'polypeptide(L)'
;KGSSAVLVGVRVYVGGYMRNTTDIAMKRAISLAGGTILSTASSATHILTSQQLSGSKTQKHLTTKHRNGPVHVVRPEWVTDSIEAGHRLPEAQYSFIKPAGAQDLREMFKKSRSQNHANAEGSK
;
A
#
# COMPACT_ATOMS: atom_id res chain seq x y z
N LYS A 1 -5.26 19.62 21.14
CA LYS A 1 -5.38 18.20 20.72
C LYS A 1 -4.30 17.97 19.68
N GLY A 2 -3.21 17.29 20.06
CA GLY A 2 -2.08 17.05 19.15
C GLY A 2 -2.56 16.22 17.97
N SER A 3 -2.35 16.73 16.76
CA SER A 3 -2.51 16.00 15.52
C SER A 3 -1.73 14.69 15.64
N SER A 4 -2.47 13.57 15.77
CA SER A 4 -1.88 12.24 15.87
C SER A 4 -0.95 12.09 14.68
N ALA A 5 0.35 11.91 14.92
CA ALA A 5 1.36 11.84 13.87
C ALA A 5 1.28 10.47 13.16
N VAL A 6 0.14 10.21 12.52
CA VAL A 6 -0.21 8.92 11.91
C VAL A 6 0.85 8.50 10.87
N LEU A 7 1.41 9.47 10.17
CA LEU A 7 2.41 9.29 9.13
C LEU A 7 3.83 9.62 9.61
N VAL A 8 4.09 9.57 10.92
CA VAL A 8 5.43 9.80 11.47
C VAL A 8 6.47 8.86 10.83
N GLY A 9 7.58 9.43 10.36
CA GLY A 9 8.66 8.70 9.70
C GLY A 9 8.35 8.24 8.27
N VAL A 10 7.16 8.53 7.73
CA VAL A 10 6.82 8.23 6.34
C VAL A 10 7.42 9.29 5.43
N ARG A 11 8.16 8.86 4.42
CA ARG A 11 8.73 9.74 3.39
C ARG A 11 7.99 9.54 2.07
N VAL A 12 7.22 10.54 1.68
CA VAL A 12 6.26 10.46 0.58
C VAL A 12 6.71 11.30 -0.61
N TYR A 13 6.73 10.70 -1.79
CA TYR A 13 6.82 11.40 -3.05
C TYR A 13 5.45 11.42 -3.74
N VAL A 14 5.05 12.61 -4.17
CA VAL A 14 3.79 12.84 -4.87
C VAL A 14 4.03 12.77 -6.38
N GLY A 15 3.45 11.77 -7.05
CA GLY A 15 3.48 11.64 -8.50
C GLY A 15 2.64 12.72 -9.19
N GLY A 16 3.14 13.21 -10.33
CA GLY A 16 2.65 14.44 -10.98
C GLY A 16 1.21 14.44 -11.53
N TYR A 17 0.41 13.40 -11.30
CA TYR A 17 -1.02 13.44 -11.65
C TYR A 17 -1.89 12.84 -10.55
N MET A 18 -2.78 13.67 -10.01
CA MET A 18 -3.82 13.28 -9.06
C MET A 18 -5.18 13.58 -9.68
N ARG A 19 -6.05 12.56 -9.73
CA ARG A 19 -7.37 12.69 -10.38
C ARG A 19 -8.40 13.36 -9.47
N ASN A 20 -8.28 13.15 -8.16
CA ASN A 20 -9.32 13.50 -7.17
C ASN A 20 -8.88 14.55 -6.14
N THR A 21 -7.61 14.94 -6.12
CA THR A 21 -7.09 15.92 -5.15
C THR A 21 -5.94 16.70 -5.77
N THR A 22 -5.61 17.87 -5.20
CA THR A 22 -4.44 18.65 -5.63
C THR A 22 -3.20 18.18 -4.89
N ASP A 23 -2.04 18.27 -5.55
CA ASP A 23 -0.76 17.98 -4.91
C ASP A 23 -0.55 18.86 -3.67
N ILE A 24 -1.00 20.11 -3.70
CA ILE A 24 -0.94 21.05 -2.56
C ILE A 24 -1.76 20.54 -1.38
N ALA A 25 -3.03 20.17 -1.59
CA ALA A 25 -3.89 19.65 -0.51
C ALA A 25 -3.32 18.35 0.08
N MET A 26 -2.84 17.47 -0.79
CA MET A 26 -2.20 16.22 -0.40
C MET A 26 -0.96 16.45 0.45
N LYS A 27 -0.09 17.37 0.01
CA LYS A 27 1.13 17.72 0.73
C LYS A 27 0.81 18.33 2.10
N ARG A 28 -0.22 19.16 2.19
CA ARG A 28 -0.67 19.70 3.48
C ARG A 28 -1.15 18.58 4.40
N ALA A 29 -2.00 17.67 3.93
CA ALA A 29 -2.52 16.56 4.72
C ALA A 29 -1.39 15.66 5.27
N ILE A 30 -0.42 15.28 4.42
CA ILE A 30 0.73 14.47 4.83
C ILE A 30 1.56 15.18 5.90
N SER A 31 1.83 16.47 5.69
CA SER A 31 2.63 17.27 6.63
C SER A 31 1.93 17.41 7.98
N LEU A 32 0.61 17.62 7.98
CA LEU A 32 -0.22 17.68 9.20
C LEU A 32 -0.26 16.34 9.93
N ALA A 33 -0.19 15.23 9.21
CA ALA A 33 -0.14 13.88 9.77
C ALA A 33 1.28 13.46 10.23
N GLY A 34 2.28 14.36 10.15
CA GLY A 34 3.66 14.09 10.57
C GLY A 34 4.53 13.37 9.53
N GLY A 35 4.07 13.28 8.28
CA GLY A 35 4.83 12.74 7.16
C GLY A 35 5.80 13.74 6.55
N THR A 36 6.88 13.24 5.96
CA THR A 36 7.89 14.04 5.24
C THR A 36 7.63 13.97 3.74
N ILE A 37 7.65 15.12 3.09
CA ILE A 37 7.42 15.22 1.64
C ILE A 37 8.74 15.38 0.92
N LEU A 38 8.89 14.62 -0.15
CA LEU A 38 10.08 14.64 -0.97
C LEU A 38 9.79 15.18 -2.36
N SER A 39 10.77 15.89 -2.90
CA SER A 39 10.81 16.35 -4.28
C SER A 39 11.22 15.25 -5.26
N THR A 40 11.79 14.15 -4.78
CA THR A 40 12.30 13.05 -5.61
C THR A 40 11.86 11.68 -5.09
N ALA A 41 11.57 10.77 -6.02
CA ALA A 41 11.18 9.40 -5.70
C ALA A 41 12.36 8.55 -5.17
N SER A 42 13.61 8.91 -5.48
CA SER A 42 14.81 8.13 -5.14
C SER A 42 15.01 7.91 -3.64
N SER A 43 14.49 8.81 -2.81
CA SER A 43 14.61 8.72 -1.35
C SER A 43 13.26 8.51 -0.67
N ALA A 44 12.21 8.31 -1.46
CA ALA A 44 10.87 8.06 -0.95
C ALA A 44 10.73 6.63 -0.48
N THR A 45 9.94 6.46 0.56
CA THR A 45 9.45 5.16 1.03
C THR A 45 8.10 4.83 0.39
N HIS A 46 7.33 5.87 0.08
CA HIS A 46 5.98 5.78 -0.47
C HIS A 46 5.85 6.74 -1.66
N ILE A 47 5.32 6.23 -2.77
CA ILE A 47 5.00 7.01 -3.97
C ILE A 47 3.48 7.06 -4.09
N LEU A 48 2.91 8.27 -4.04
CA LEU A 48 1.48 8.49 -4.26
C LEU A 48 1.19 8.73 -5.73
N THR A 49 0.23 8.00 -6.28
CA THR A 49 -0.24 8.20 -7.66
C THR A 49 -1.70 7.81 -7.77
N SER A 50 -2.53 8.59 -8.48
CA SER A 50 -3.92 8.18 -8.77
C SER A 50 -4.02 7.20 -9.95
N GLN A 51 -2.93 7.02 -10.69
CA GLN A 51 -2.89 6.17 -11.87
C GLN A 51 -1.77 5.14 -11.74
N GLN A 52 -2.00 3.94 -12.27
CA GLN A 52 -0.95 2.95 -12.43
C GLN A 52 0.15 3.57 -13.30
N LEU A 53 1.35 3.73 -12.74
CA LEU A 53 2.52 4.09 -13.54
C LEU A 53 2.76 2.96 -14.54
N SER A 54 3.22 3.27 -15.76
CA SER A 54 3.53 2.21 -16.73
C SER A 54 4.47 1.20 -16.09
N GLY A 55 4.33 -0.08 -16.45
CA GLY A 55 5.10 -1.18 -15.86
C GLY A 55 6.60 -0.87 -15.81
N SER A 56 7.14 -0.19 -16.82
CA SER A 56 8.54 0.26 -16.89
C SER A 56 8.91 1.29 -15.81
N LYS A 57 8.04 2.26 -15.51
CA LYS A 57 8.26 3.23 -14.41
C LYS A 57 8.11 2.55 -13.06
N THR A 58 7.09 1.72 -12.86
CA THR A 58 6.90 0.96 -11.62
C THR A 58 8.09 0.05 -11.35
N GLN A 59 8.51 -0.74 -12.35
CA GLN A 59 9.66 -1.61 -12.27
C GLN A 59 10.93 -0.82 -11.96
N LYS A 60 11.17 0.34 -12.59
CA LYS A 60 12.34 1.18 -12.25
C LYS A 60 12.37 1.59 -10.78
N HIS A 61 11.23 1.93 -10.17
CA HIS A 61 11.18 2.28 -8.75
C HIS A 61 11.26 1.04 -7.83
N LEU A 62 10.74 -0.11 -8.26
CA LEU A 62 10.84 -1.36 -7.49
C LEU A 62 12.24 -2.00 -7.57
N THR A 63 12.91 -1.91 -8.72
CA THR A 63 14.22 -2.53 -8.98
C THR A 63 15.39 -1.63 -8.59
N THR A 64 15.16 -0.32 -8.47
CA THR A 64 16.15 0.57 -7.86
C THR A 64 16.29 0.16 -6.40
N LYS A 65 17.46 -0.35 -6.01
CA LYS A 65 17.80 -0.57 -4.59
C LYS A 65 17.79 0.80 -3.90
N HIS A 66 16.66 1.14 -3.28
CA HIS A 66 16.58 2.32 -2.45
C HIS A 66 17.34 2.05 -1.14
N ARG A 67 18.14 3.02 -0.71
CA ARG A 67 18.93 2.96 0.53
C ARG A 67 18.07 2.69 1.77
N ASN A 68 16.76 2.93 1.67
CA ASN A 68 15.78 2.87 2.75
C ASN A 68 14.81 1.67 2.65
N GLY A 69 15.05 0.70 1.76
CA GLY A 69 14.20 -0.49 1.60
C GLY A 69 13.23 -0.42 0.41
N PRO A 70 12.30 -1.37 0.27
CA PRO A 70 11.37 -1.43 -0.86
C PRO A 70 10.43 -0.22 -0.87
N VAL A 71 10.17 0.33 -2.05
CA VAL A 71 9.28 1.48 -2.23
C VAL A 71 7.86 1.01 -2.51
N HIS A 72 6.90 1.58 -1.77
CA HIS A 72 5.49 1.27 -1.92
C HIS A 72 4.81 2.28 -2.84
N VAL A 73 4.22 1.81 -3.93
CA VAL A 73 3.42 2.65 -4.82
C VAL A 73 1.96 2.52 -4.40
N VAL A 74 1.42 3.56 -3.77
CA VAL A 74 0.07 3.54 -3.18
C VAL A 74 -0.81 4.66 -3.72
N ARG A 75 -2.11 4.43 -3.59
CA ARG A 75 -3.17 5.38 -3.90
C ARG A 75 -3.24 6.54 -2.89
N PRO A 76 -3.57 7.77 -3.31
CA PRO A 76 -3.75 8.91 -2.39
C PRO A 76 -4.74 8.64 -1.27
N GLU A 77 -5.77 7.84 -1.54
CA GLU A 77 -6.80 7.42 -0.59
C GLU A 77 -6.21 6.78 0.67
N TRP A 78 -5.04 6.15 0.59
CA TRP A 78 -4.34 5.59 1.75
C TRP A 78 -4.05 6.64 2.83
N VAL A 79 -3.68 7.86 2.43
CA VAL A 79 -3.36 8.95 3.37
C VAL A 79 -4.63 9.48 4.02
N THR A 80 -5.68 9.73 3.24
CA THR A 80 -6.96 10.24 3.78
C THR A 80 -7.54 9.23 4.75
N ASP A 81 -7.60 7.96 4.34
CA ASP A 81 -8.17 6.90 5.16
C ASP A 81 -7.32 6.64 6.42
N SER A 82 -5.98 6.74 6.33
CA SER A 82 -5.12 6.62 7.52
C SER A 82 -5.33 7.78 8.50
N ILE A 83 -5.48 9.00 7.99
CA ILE A 83 -5.75 10.18 8.83
C ILE A 83 -7.11 10.05 9.50
N GLU A 84 -8.15 9.64 8.76
CA GLU A 84 -9.50 9.44 9.28
C GLU A 84 -9.56 8.30 10.31
N ALA A 85 -8.87 7.20 10.04
CA ALA A 85 -8.76 6.08 10.99
C ALA A 85 -7.88 6.42 12.21
N GLY A 86 -7.10 7.49 12.16
CA GLY A 86 -6.21 7.93 13.24
C GLY A 86 -4.96 7.05 13.44
N HIS A 87 -4.69 6.13 12.52
CA HIS A 87 -3.54 5.23 12.52
C HIS A 87 -3.16 4.79 11.09
N ARG A 88 -1.94 4.31 10.90
CA ARG A 88 -1.43 3.95 9.57
C ARG A 88 -2.13 2.69 9.07
N LEU A 89 -2.82 2.80 7.93
CA LEU A 89 -3.45 1.65 7.27
C LEU A 89 -2.42 0.83 6.47
N PRO A 90 -2.70 -0.45 6.18
CA PRO A 90 -1.81 -1.30 5.39
C PRO A 90 -1.77 -0.88 3.91
N GLU A 91 -0.57 -0.65 3.39
CA GLU A 91 -0.31 -0.17 2.03
C GLU A 91 -0.80 -1.15 0.94
N ALA A 92 -0.80 -2.46 1.25
CA ALA A 92 -1.14 -3.52 0.32
C ALA A 92 -2.56 -3.39 -0.28
N GLN A 93 -3.51 -2.83 0.47
CA GLN A 93 -4.89 -2.62 0.01
C GLN A 93 -5.01 -1.45 -0.98
N TYR A 94 -4.04 -0.54 -0.94
CA TYR A 94 -3.99 0.69 -1.73
C TYR A 94 -2.93 0.64 -2.84
N SER A 95 -2.20 -0.47 -2.94
CA SER A 95 -1.20 -0.70 -3.98
C SER A 95 -1.86 -1.01 -5.32
N PHE A 96 -1.34 -0.42 -6.40
CA PHE A 96 -1.73 -0.81 -7.77
C PHE A 96 -1.14 -2.16 -8.18
N ILE A 97 -0.06 -2.57 -7.53
CA ILE A 97 0.58 -3.85 -7.77
C ILE A 97 -0.21 -4.89 -6.99
N LYS A 98 -1.18 -5.50 -7.64
CA LYS A 98 -1.70 -6.79 -7.17
C LYS A 98 -0.56 -7.79 -7.35
N PRO A 99 0.00 -8.41 -6.29
CA PRO A 99 0.85 -9.56 -6.51
C PRO A 99 -0.01 -10.58 -7.27
N ALA A 100 0.48 -11.04 -8.42
CA ALA A 100 -0.18 -12.04 -9.27
C ALA A 100 -0.33 -13.43 -8.58
N GLY A 101 -0.33 -13.49 -7.25
CA GLY A 101 -0.44 -14.70 -6.44
C GLY A 101 -1.22 -14.54 -5.12
N ALA A 102 -1.78 -13.37 -4.79
CA ALA A 102 -2.58 -13.21 -3.56
C ALA A 102 -4.06 -13.67 -3.70
N GLN A 103 -4.43 -14.25 -4.85
CA GLN A 103 -5.74 -14.89 -5.03
C GLN A 103 -5.78 -16.31 -4.43
N ASP A 104 -4.66 -16.92 -4.04
CA ASP A 104 -4.66 -18.37 -3.76
C ASP A 104 -4.49 -18.76 -2.28
N LEU A 105 -3.92 -17.93 -1.41
CA LEU A 105 -3.63 -18.41 -0.03
C LEU A 105 -4.88 -18.58 0.84
N ARG A 106 -5.90 -17.73 0.67
CA ARG A 106 -7.14 -17.80 1.48
C ARG A 106 -8.07 -18.94 1.04
N GLU A 107 -8.03 -19.32 -0.23
CA GLU A 107 -8.71 -20.50 -0.76
C GLU A 107 -7.91 -21.80 -0.51
N MET A 108 -6.57 -21.76 -0.58
CA MET A 108 -5.70 -22.91 -0.30
C MET A 108 -5.76 -23.34 1.18
N PHE A 109 -5.85 -22.40 2.13
CA PHE A 109 -6.06 -22.72 3.56
C PHE A 109 -7.47 -23.25 3.88
N LYS A 110 -8.45 -22.98 3.02
CA LYS A 110 -9.83 -23.47 3.16
C LYS A 110 -9.97 -24.90 2.62
N LYS A 111 -9.20 -25.25 1.58
CA LYS A 111 -9.23 -26.58 0.94
C LYS A 111 -8.57 -27.69 1.79
N SER A 112 -7.69 -27.36 2.73
CA SER A 112 -7.00 -28.36 3.57
C SER A 112 -7.88 -28.97 4.68
N ARG A 113 -9.08 -28.45 4.94
CA ARG A 113 -9.93 -28.92 6.05
C ARG A 113 -11.08 -29.84 5.63
N SER A 114 -11.30 -30.05 4.34
CA SER A 114 -12.46 -30.81 3.82
C SER A 114 -12.12 -32.22 3.30
N GLN A 115 -10.90 -32.73 3.51
CA GLN A 115 -10.52 -34.09 3.06
C GLN A 115 -10.51 -35.18 4.15
N ASN A 116 -10.94 -34.90 5.38
CA ASN A 116 -10.90 -35.89 6.48
C ASN A 116 -12.28 -36.39 6.97
N HIS A 117 -13.37 -36.22 6.21
CA HIS A 117 -14.67 -36.74 6.63
C HIS A 117 -15.53 -37.28 5.47
N ALA A 118 -15.12 -38.44 4.94
CA ALA A 118 -15.95 -39.45 4.26
C ALA A 118 -14.98 -40.60 3.94
N ASN A 119 -15.06 -41.82 4.45
CA ASN A 119 -16.19 -42.59 4.94
C ASN A 119 -15.60 -43.72 5.80
N ALA A 120 -15.97 -43.75 7.07
CA ALA A 120 -15.65 -44.81 8.01
C ALA A 120 -16.95 -45.45 8.50
N GLU A 121 -17.70 -46.09 7.60
CA GLU A 121 -18.83 -46.99 7.87
C GLU A 121 -18.92 -47.97 6.69
N GLY A 122 -18.98 -49.29 6.80
CA GLY A 122 -19.03 -50.20 7.93
C GLY A 122 -18.82 -51.64 7.44
N SER A 123 -18.38 -52.49 8.36
CA SER A 123 -18.18 -53.93 8.22
C SER A 123 -19.51 -54.69 8.26
N LYS A 124 -19.77 -55.56 7.28
CA LYS A 124 -20.13 -56.99 7.44
C LYS A 124 -20.45 -57.65 6.11
#